data_AF-A0A956YUW7-F1
#
_entry.id   AF-A0A956YUW7-F1
#
_cell.length_a   1.000
_cell.length_b   1.000
_cell.length_c   1.000
_cell.angle_alpha   90.00
_cell.angle_beta   90.00
_cell.angle_gamma   90.00
#
_symmetry.space_group_name_H-M   'P 1'
#
loop_
_entity.id
_entity.type
_entity.pdbx_description
1 polymer ?
#
loop_
_entity_poly.entity_id
_entity_poly.type
_entity_poly.pdbx_seq_one_letter_code
_entity_poly.pdbx_strand_id
1 'polypeptide(L)'
;FLVKNIYSTLFFIFAGFMRMPFPISPIQISWVTFGIINIPAGLVAIRVLKPSYMKRFRHDVLDYVLIAGAVGAAALSLLYAFSYLTNDGDVWRSRSTIMIFISFYGLQVLWNVHGLYITRFSTVLPRPRLFLGGIAITALTIAVPYFLPDLLEFVPPSRLEWGLAIVIYVIAAVLIEVVSHRRNPLAGLWLLSKPQ
;
A
#
# COMPACT_ATOMS: atom_id res chain seq x y z
N PHE A 1 -3.94 7.12 -5.38
CA PHE A 1 -5.39 7.17 -5.10
C PHE A 1 -6.12 5.91 -5.56
N LEU A 2 -6.13 5.58 -6.86
CA LEU A 2 -6.90 4.43 -7.38
C LEU A 2 -6.55 3.08 -6.71
N VAL A 3 -5.25 2.73 -6.63
CA VAL A 3 -4.78 1.50 -5.95
C VAL A 3 -5.34 1.40 -4.53
N LYS A 4 -5.35 2.52 -3.80
CA LYS A 4 -5.85 2.62 -2.42
C LYS A 4 -7.31 2.26 -2.32
N ASN A 5 -8.14 2.83 -3.19
CA ASN A 5 -9.56 2.52 -3.17
C ASN A 5 -9.83 1.06 -3.48
N ILE A 6 -9.09 0.46 -4.44
CA ILE A 6 -9.27 -0.95 -4.76
C ILE A 6 -8.85 -1.84 -3.58
N TYR A 7 -7.63 -1.68 -3.05
CA TYR A 7 -7.20 -2.57 -1.97
C TYR A 7 -8.04 -2.37 -0.71
N SER A 8 -8.46 -1.13 -0.37
CA SER A 8 -9.28 -0.88 0.81
C SER A 8 -10.66 -1.52 0.67
N THR A 9 -11.29 -1.38 -0.49
CA THR A 9 -12.61 -1.98 -0.76
C THR A 9 -12.54 -3.50 -0.66
N LEU A 10 -11.58 -4.13 -1.35
CA LEU A 10 -11.40 -5.57 -1.30
C LEU A 10 -11.03 -6.07 0.09
N PHE A 11 -10.17 -5.33 0.80
CA PHE A 11 -9.80 -5.65 2.19
C PHE A 11 -11.02 -5.65 3.12
N PHE A 12 -11.92 -4.67 3.00
CA PHE A 12 -13.15 -4.64 3.80
C PHE A 12 -14.09 -5.79 3.46
N ILE A 13 -14.20 -6.14 2.18
CA ILE A 13 -14.95 -7.32 1.73
C ILE A 13 -14.37 -8.60 2.33
N PHE A 14 -13.05 -8.78 2.26
CA PHE A 14 -12.36 -9.95 2.80
C PHE A 14 -12.45 -10.04 4.33
N ALA A 15 -12.28 -8.93 5.04
CA ALA A 15 -12.50 -8.88 6.49
C ALA A 15 -13.94 -9.28 6.87
N GLY A 16 -14.93 -8.81 6.10
CA GLY A 16 -16.33 -9.21 6.25
C GLY A 16 -16.56 -10.71 6.01
N PHE A 17 -15.98 -11.29 4.97
CA PHE A 17 -16.04 -12.74 4.72
C PHE A 17 -15.37 -13.57 5.82
N MET A 18 -14.27 -13.08 6.39
CA MET A 18 -13.61 -13.70 7.54
C MET A 18 -14.37 -13.49 8.86
N ARG A 19 -15.49 -12.75 8.85
CA ARG A 19 -16.27 -12.37 10.04
C ARG A 19 -15.45 -11.66 11.11
N MET A 20 -14.42 -10.93 10.69
CA MET A 20 -13.58 -10.16 11.60
C MET A 20 -14.14 -8.75 11.83
N PRO A 21 -13.78 -8.10 12.94
CA PRO A 21 -14.14 -6.71 13.18
C PRO A 21 -13.62 -5.78 12.08
N PHE A 22 -14.15 -4.55 12.05
CA PHE A 22 -13.74 -3.58 11.03
C PHE A 22 -12.24 -3.29 11.16
N PRO A 23 -11.44 -3.44 10.09
CA PRO A 23 -10.01 -3.70 10.23
C PRO A 23 -9.12 -2.45 10.32
N ILE A 24 -9.69 -1.24 10.18
CA ILE A 24 -8.97 0.03 10.31
C ILE A 24 -9.93 1.13 10.76
N SER A 25 -9.50 2.05 11.62
CA SER A 25 -10.37 3.16 12.02
C SER A 25 -10.38 4.29 10.97
N PRO A 26 -11.47 5.09 10.87
CA PRO A 26 -11.54 6.25 9.99
C PRO A 26 -10.41 7.27 10.22
N ILE A 27 -9.96 7.40 11.47
CA ILE A 27 -8.87 8.32 11.84
C ILE A 27 -7.54 7.82 11.26
N GLN A 28 -7.22 6.53 11.46
CA GLN A 28 -5.98 5.92 10.96
C GLN A 28 -5.91 5.94 9.43
N ILE A 29 -7.00 5.57 8.74
CA ILE A 29 -7.01 5.59 7.28
C ILE A 29 -6.86 7.01 6.73
N SER A 30 -7.44 8.02 7.40
CA SER A 30 -7.32 9.43 7.02
C SER A 30 -5.89 9.92 7.21
N TRP A 31 -5.25 9.57 8.34
CA TRP A 31 -3.86 9.93 8.61
C TRP A 31 -2.90 9.35 7.58
N VAL A 32 -2.99 8.04 7.31
CA VAL A 32 -2.09 7.40 6.31
C VAL A 32 -2.36 7.95 4.92
N THR A 33 -3.62 8.25 4.57
CA THR A 33 -3.96 8.91 3.31
C THR A 33 -3.33 10.29 3.21
N PHE A 34 -3.39 11.07 4.28
CA PHE A 34 -2.77 12.39 4.32
C PHE A 34 -1.25 12.29 4.07
N GLY A 35 -0.56 11.46 4.86
CA GLY A 35 0.90 11.31 4.78
C GLY A 35 1.37 10.74 3.44
N ILE A 36 0.82 9.62 3.02
CA ILE A 36 1.36 8.83 1.90
C ILE A 36 0.74 9.20 0.55
N ILE A 37 -0.46 9.80 0.54
CA ILE A 37 -1.14 10.16 -0.72
C ILE A 37 -1.16 11.67 -0.90
N ASN A 38 -1.66 12.42 0.07
CA ASN A 38 -1.89 13.86 -0.12
C ASN A 38 -0.58 14.65 -0.16
N ILE A 39 0.38 14.37 0.71
CA ILE A 39 1.69 15.05 0.68
C ILE A 39 2.40 14.80 -0.67
N PRO A 40 2.61 13.55 -1.14
CA PRO A 40 3.23 13.34 -2.44
C PRO A 40 2.42 13.93 -3.60
N ALA A 41 1.09 13.86 -3.58
CA ALA A 41 0.26 14.49 -4.60
C ALA A 41 0.43 16.02 -4.62
N GLY A 42 0.51 16.65 -3.46
CA GLY A 42 0.84 18.07 -3.32
C GLY A 42 2.21 18.40 -3.91
N LEU A 43 3.22 17.59 -3.61
CA LEU A 43 4.58 17.74 -4.17
C LEU A 43 4.62 17.56 -5.69
N VAL A 44 3.77 16.70 -6.26
CA VAL A 44 3.59 16.58 -7.71
C VAL A 44 2.93 17.83 -8.28
N ALA A 45 1.90 18.37 -7.62
CA ALA A 45 1.18 19.56 -8.08
C ALA A 45 2.10 20.80 -8.16
N ILE A 46 2.99 20.99 -7.19
CA ILE A 46 4.00 22.07 -7.20
C ILE A 46 5.25 21.73 -8.04
N ARG A 47 5.21 20.65 -8.83
CA ARG A 47 6.27 20.19 -9.75
C ARG A 47 7.60 19.83 -9.09
N VAL A 48 7.61 19.58 -7.78
CA VAL A 48 8.79 19.05 -7.07
C VAL A 48 9.01 17.58 -7.43
N LEU A 49 7.94 16.81 -7.55
CA LEU A 49 7.97 15.43 -8.03
C LEU A 49 7.42 15.36 -9.47
N LYS A 50 8.22 14.80 -10.39
CA LYS A 50 7.79 14.58 -11.77
C LYS A 50 7.36 13.12 -11.95
N PRO A 51 6.09 12.84 -12.30
CA PRO A 51 5.64 11.48 -12.55
C PRO A 51 6.33 10.88 -13.78
N SER A 52 6.41 9.55 -13.84
CA SER A 52 6.95 8.86 -15.01
C SER A 52 6.01 9.05 -16.21
N TYR A 53 6.58 9.06 -17.42
CA TYR A 53 5.81 9.18 -18.64
C TYR A 53 4.97 7.92 -18.89
N MET A 54 3.66 8.09 -19.08
CA MET A 54 2.71 7.02 -19.38
C MET A 54 2.40 6.99 -20.88
N LYS A 55 2.66 5.87 -21.54
CA LYS A 55 2.44 5.71 -22.99
C LYS A 55 1.04 5.16 -23.30
N ARG A 56 0.53 4.26 -22.47
CA ARG A 56 -0.74 3.56 -22.67
C ARG A 56 -1.50 3.52 -21.36
N PHE A 57 -2.31 4.54 -21.10
CA PHE A 57 -3.09 4.67 -19.85
C PHE A 57 -3.79 3.37 -19.42
N ARG A 58 -4.45 2.66 -20.35
CA ARG A 58 -5.15 1.40 -20.04
C ARG A 58 -4.24 0.31 -19.48
N HIS A 59 -3.08 0.09 -20.10
CA HIS A 59 -2.16 -0.99 -19.68
C HIS A 59 -1.26 -0.54 -18.52
N ASP A 60 -0.80 0.72 -18.56
CA ASP A 60 0.18 1.24 -17.62
C ASP A 60 -0.47 1.63 -16.28
N VAL A 61 -1.77 1.96 -16.26
CA VAL A 61 -2.49 2.38 -15.05
C VAL A 61 -3.52 1.37 -14.60
N LEU A 62 -4.47 0.98 -15.45
CA LEU A 62 -5.59 0.14 -14.98
C LEU A 62 -5.13 -1.26 -14.59
N ASP A 63 -4.26 -1.89 -15.39
CA ASP A 63 -3.73 -3.21 -15.04
C ASP A 63 -2.90 -3.15 -13.76
N TYR A 64 -2.02 -2.16 -13.63
CA TYR A 64 -1.26 -1.94 -12.41
C TYR A 64 -2.18 -1.72 -11.20
N VAL A 65 -3.22 -0.88 -11.35
CA VAL A 65 -4.17 -0.57 -10.28
C VAL A 65 -4.93 -1.80 -9.81
N LEU A 66 -5.36 -2.66 -10.74
CA LEU A 66 -6.05 -3.91 -10.41
C LEU A 66 -5.11 -4.92 -9.75
N ILE A 67 -3.92 -5.12 -10.30
CA ILE A 67 -2.91 -6.05 -9.76
C ILE A 67 -2.47 -5.59 -8.36
N ALA A 68 -2.02 -4.34 -8.22
CA ALA A 68 -1.60 -3.80 -6.94
C ALA A 68 -2.77 -3.67 -5.95
N GLY A 69 -3.98 -3.42 -6.44
CA GLY A 69 -5.18 -3.44 -5.61
C GLY A 69 -5.46 -4.83 -5.02
N ALA A 70 -5.47 -5.86 -5.87
CA ALA A 70 -5.74 -7.24 -5.46
C ALA A 70 -4.64 -7.81 -4.56
N VAL A 71 -3.37 -7.64 -4.94
CA VAL A 71 -2.22 -8.08 -4.12
C VAL A 71 -2.22 -7.38 -2.76
N GLY A 72 -2.45 -6.06 -2.75
CA GLY A 72 -2.52 -5.27 -1.52
C GLY A 72 -3.64 -5.73 -0.60
N ALA A 73 -4.83 -6.02 -1.15
CA ALA A 73 -5.97 -6.50 -0.37
C ALA A 73 -5.72 -7.88 0.23
N ALA A 74 -5.16 -8.81 -0.54
CA ALA A 74 -4.81 -10.14 -0.06
C ALA A 74 -3.76 -10.07 1.05
N ALA A 75 -2.70 -9.27 0.85
CA ALA A 75 -1.65 -9.06 1.84
C ALA A 75 -2.17 -8.43 3.14
N LEU A 76 -3.01 -7.38 3.03
CA LEU A 76 -3.67 -6.74 4.17
C LEU A 76 -4.57 -7.71 4.93
N SER A 77 -5.37 -8.50 4.22
CA SER A 77 -6.28 -9.47 4.83
C SER A 77 -5.51 -10.54 5.58
N LEU A 78 -4.43 -11.04 4.99
CA LEU A 78 -3.56 -12.03 5.61
C LEU A 78 -2.91 -11.47 6.88
N LEU A 79 -2.31 -10.27 6.79
CA LEU A 79 -1.69 -9.62 7.94
C LEU A 79 -2.72 -9.34 9.05
N TYR A 80 -3.92 -8.86 8.69
CA TYR A 80 -4.97 -8.58 9.65
C TYR A 80 -5.42 -9.86 10.36
N ALA A 81 -5.65 -10.93 9.60
CA ALA A 81 -6.06 -12.21 10.15
C ALA A 81 -5.00 -12.77 11.11
N PHE A 82 -3.72 -12.74 10.71
CA PHE A 82 -2.64 -13.20 11.59
C PHE A 82 -2.55 -12.34 12.85
N SER A 83 -2.46 -11.02 12.72
CA SER A 83 -2.34 -10.11 13.87
C SER A 83 -3.54 -10.23 14.81
N TYR A 84 -4.75 -10.38 14.28
CA TYR A 84 -5.96 -10.55 15.10
C TYR A 84 -5.96 -11.89 15.85
N LEU A 85 -5.62 -12.99 15.18
CA LEU A 85 -5.63 -14.33 15.77
C LEU A 85 -4.48 -14.57 16.75
N THR A 86 -3.32 -13.93 16.55
CA THR A 86 -2.16 -14.09 17.45
C THR A 86 -2.23 -13.23 18.71
N ASN A 87 -3.09 -12.21 18.74
CA ASN A 87 -3.25 -11.31 19.88
C ASN A 87 -4.61 -11.49 20.57
N ASP A 88 -5.14 -12.72 20.62
CA ASP A 88 -6.40 -13.05 21.30
C ASP A 88 -7.60 -12.17 20.89
N GLY A 89 -7.61 -11.69 19.64
CA GLY A 89 -8.65 -10.83 19.12
C GLY A 89 -8.51 -9.34 19.45
N ASP A 90 -7.31 -8.85 19.80
CA ASP A 90 -7.05 -7.42 19.98
C ASP A 90 -7.15 -6.66 18.65
N VAL A 91 -8.31 -6.00 18.47
CA VAL A 91 -8.62 -5.21 17.29
C VAL A 91 -7.74 -3.98 17.17
N TRP A 92 -7.42 -3.30 18.28
CA TRP A 92 -6.72 -2.02 18.25
C TRP A 92 -5.26 -2.17 17.87
N ARG A 93 -4.61 -3.21 18.40
CA ARG A 93 -3.26 -3.58 17.97
C ARG A 93 -3.24 -4.01 16.50
N SER A 94 -4.18 -4.84 16.08
CA SER A 94 -4.29 -5.30 14.69
C SER A 94 -4.46 -4.14 13.70
N ARG A 95 -5.30 -3.17 14.05
CA ARG A 95 -5.51 -1.93 13.28
C ARG A 95 -4.23 -1.11 13.13
N SER A 96 -3.46 -1.00 14.21
CA SER A 96 -2.18 -0.28 14.25
C SER A 96 -1.12 -0.99 13.39
N THR A 97 -1.07 -2.33 13.42
CA THR A 97 -0.23 -3.14 12.53
C THR A 97 -0.59 -2.92 11.06
N ILE A 98 -1.90 -2.88 10.75
CA ILE A 98 -2.39 -2.61 9.40
C ILE A 98 -2.03 -1.20 8.94
N MET A 99 -2.13 -0.20 9.81
CA MET A 99 -1.73 1.18 9.52
C MET A 99 -0.27 1.28 9.08
N ILE A 100 0.63 0.56 9.76
CA ILE A 100 2.06 0.48 9.39
C ILE A 100 2.23 -0.16 8.02
N PHE A 101 1.55 -1.29 7.77
CA PHE A 101 1.61 -1.96 6.48
C PHE A 101 1.11 -1.05 5.34
N ILE A 102 -0.01 -0.35 5.51
CA ILE A 102 -0.54 0.56 4.50
C ILE A 102 0.48 1.68 4.21
N SER A 103 1.21 2.14 5.23
CA SER A 103 2.26 3.14 5.07
C SER A 103 3.38 2.64 4.16
N PHE A 104 3.89 1.42 4.41
CA PHE A 104 4.89 0.79 3.54
C PHE A 104 4.35 0.50 2.14
N TYR A 105 3.14 -0.02 2.05
CA TYR A 105 2.52 -0.35 0.78
C TYR A 105 2.28 0.89 -0.09
N GLY A 106 1.85 1.99 0.54
CA GLY A 106 1.67 3.25 -0.16
C GLY A 106 3.01 3.87 -0.61
N LEU A 107 4.09 3.70 0.15
CA LEU A 107 5.45 4.05 -0.30
C LEU A 107 5.85 3.28 -1.56
N GLN A 108 5.63 1.96 -1.57
CA GLN A 108 5.89 1.13 -2.74
C GLN A 108 5.09 1.58 -3.96
N VAL A 109 3.80 1.88 -3.78
CA VAL A 109 2.96 2.41 -4.86
C VAL A 109 3.46 3.77 -5.35
N LEU A 110 3.87 4.66 -4.44
CA LEU A 110 4.44 5.97 -4.78
C LEU A 110 5.68 5.80 -5.66
N TRP A 111 6.59 4.90 -5.29
CA TRP A 111 7.79 4.58 -6.04
C TRP A 111 7.48 4.01 -7.43
N ASN A 112 6.62 2.99 -7.51
CA ASN A 112 6.25 2.38 -8.77
C ASN A 112 5.64 3.40 -9.76
N VAL A 113 4.77 4.30 -9.28
CA VAL A 113 4.16 5.37 -10.10
C VAL A 113 5.22 6.35 -10.65
N HIS A 114 6.31 6.53 -9.94
CA HIS A 114 7.44 7.36 -10.39
C HIS A 114 8.55 6.55 -11.10
N GLY A 115 8.30 5.27 -11.39
CA GLY A 115 9.23 4.38 -12.09
C GLY A 115 10.42 3.93 -11.24
N LEU A 116 10.29 3.96 -9.92
CA LEU A 116 11.26 3.37 -8.99
C LEU A 116 10.78 1.98 -8.58
N TYR A 117 11.64 0.98 -8.75
CA TYR A 117 11.35 -0.42 -8.41
C TYR A 117 12.41 -0.92 -7.45
N ILE A 118 12.01 -1.38 -6.26
CA ILE A 118 12.95 -1.81 -5.20
C ILE A 118 13.83 -2.97 -5.67
N THR A 119 13.30 -3.90 -6.48
CA THR A 119 14.12 -5.03 -6.94
C THR A 119 15.12 -4.64 -8.03
N ARG A 120 14.98 -3.45 -8.63
CA ARG A 120 15.87 -2.91 -9.66
C ARG A 120 16.60 -1.67 -9.16
N PHE A 121 17.68 -1.89 -8.43
CA PHE A 121 18.54 -0.83 -7.88
C PHE A 121 19.04 0.18 -8.93
N SER A 122 19.15 -0.22 -10.20
CA SER A 122 19.50 0.69 -11.30
C SER A 122 18.51 1.85 -11.49
N THR A 123 17.26 1.70 -11.04
CA THR A 123 16.24 2.75 -11.09
C THR A 123 16.34 3.72 -9.91
N VAL A 124 16.86 3.25 -8.77
CA VAL A 124 16.94 3.99 -7.50
C VAL A 124 18.14 4.93 -7.48
N LEU A 125 19.32 4.43 -7.88
CA LEU A 125 20.58 5.19 -7.84
C LEU A 125 20.51 6.57 -8.52
N PRO A 126 19.86 6.74 -9.69
CA PRO A 126 19.79 8.03 -10.36
C PRO A 126 18.82 9.04 -9.70
N ARG A 127 17.96 8.61 -8.77
CA ARG A 127 16.89 9.45 -8.19
C ARG A 127 16.83 9.35 -6.65
N PRO A 128 17.94 9.59 -5.93
CA PRO A 128 18.01 9.39 -4.49
C PRO A 128 17.05 10.31 -3.71
N ARG A 129 16.78 11.52 -4.20
CA ARG A 129 15.87 12.48 -3.55
C ARG A 129 14.44 11.95 -3.45
N LEU A 130 13.94 11.30 -4.50
CA LEU A 130 12.60 10.71 -4.52
C LEU A 130 12.54 9.47 -3.62
N PHE A 131 13.59 8.64 -3.65
CA PHE A 131 13.70 7.47 -2.80
C PHE A 131 13.73 7.86 -1.31
N LEU A 132 14.68 8.71 -0.91
CA LEU A 132 14.82 9.19 0.46
C LEU A 132 13.63 10.04 0.91
N GLY A 133 13.06 10.86 0.01
CA GLY A 133 11.86 11.64 0.31
C GLY A 133 10.66 10.74 0.62
N GLY A 134 10.48 9.65 -0.13
CA GLY A 134 9.46 8.65 0.17
C GLY A 134 9.68 7.97 1.52
N ILE A 135 10.93 7.58 1.83
CA ILE A 135 11.28 7.01 3.15
C ILE A 135 10.98 8.03 4.25
N ALA A 136 11.39 9.28 4.10
CA ALA A 136 11.18 10.33 5.09
C ALA A 136 9.69 10.58 5.36
N ILE A 137 8.88 10.69 4.31
CA ILE A 137 7.41 10.84 4.43
C ILE A 137 6.81 9.63 5.15
N THR A 138 7.23 8.42 4.81
CA THR A 138 6.71 7.19 5.42
C THR A 138 7.13 7.06 6.88
N ALA A 139 8.40 7.34 7.18
CA ALA A 139 8.92 7.35 8.53
C ALA A 139 8.19 8.38 9.39
N LEU A 140 7.94 9.59 8.88
CA LEU A 140 7.16 10.61 9.57
C LEU A 140 5.71 10.14 9.80
N THR A 141 5.09 9.56 8.78
CA THR A 141 3.71 9.05 8.86
C THR A 141 3.57 7.96 9.94
N ILE A 142 4.58 7.10 10.09
CA ILE A 142 4.60 6.05 11.11
C ILE A 142 5.00 6.61 12.48
N ALA A 143 5.91 7.58 12.54
CA ALA A 143 6.43 8.12 13.79
C ALA A 143 5.41 8.95 14.57
N VAL A 144 4.59 9.77 13.88
CA VAL A 144 3.59 10.64 14.55
C VAL A 144 2.63 9.87 15.48
N PRO A 145 2.06 8.71 15.08
CA PRO A 145 1.27 7.85 15.98
C PRO A 145 1.95 7.43 17.29
N TYR A 146 3.29 7.34 17.32
CA TYR A 146 4.01 7.05 18.56
C TYR A 146 4.05 8.24 19.52
N PHE A 147 3.96 9.47 19.01
CA PHE A 147 3.94 10.68 19.81
C PHE A 147 2.52 11.11 20.19
N LEU A 148 1.52 10.74 19.39
CA LEU A 148 0.11 11.10 19.58
C LEU A 148 -0.79 9.85 19.54
N PRO A 149 -0.56 8.86 20.42
CA PRO A 149 -1.26 7.57 20.35
C PRO A 149 -2.76 7.69 20.59
N ASP A 150 -3.20 8.54 21.54
CA ASP A 150 -4.61 8.70 21.87
C ASP A 150 -5.40 9.36 20.73
N LEU A 151 -4.77 10.32 20.02
CA LEU A 151 -5.40 11.01 18.90
C LEU A 151 -5.60 10.09 17.70
N LEU A 152 -4.67 9.16 17.47
CA LEU A 152 -4.66 8.27 16.31
C LEU A 152 -5.11 6.85 16.62
N GLU A 153 -5.63 6.61 17.84
CA GLU A 153 -6.06 5.30 18.34
C GLU A 153 -4.97 4.23 18.11
N PHE A 154 -3.71 4.60 18.34
CA PHE A 154 -2.56 3.79 17.98
C PHE A 154 -2.04 3.00 19.19
N VAL A 155 -2.01 1.69 19.02
CA VAL A 155 -1.40 0.75 19.97
C VAL A 155 -0.10 0.24 19.33
N PRO A 156 1.08 0.51 19.92
CA PRO A 156 2.35 0.09 19.36
C PRO A 156 2.38 -1.42 19.05
N PRO A 157 2.62 -1.80 17.78
CA PRO A 157 2.73 -3.21 17.44
C PRO A 157 3.96 -3.85 18.06
N SER A 158 3.83 -5.12 18.40
CA SER A 158 4.90 -5.97 18.89
C SER A 158 5.99 -6.19 17.82
N ARG A 159 7.16 -6.68 18.25
CA ARG A 159 8.26 -7.02 17.33
C ARG A 159 7.87 -8.06 16.29
N LEU A 160 7.00 -9.00 16.67
CA LEU A 160 6.49 -10.04 15.79
C LEU A 160 5.60 -9.44 14.69
N GLU A 161 4.70 -8.52 15.04
CA GLU A 161 3.82 -7.85 14.08
C GLU A 161 4.59 -6.95 13.12
N TRP A 162 5.61 -6.26 13.61
CA TRP A 162 6.57 -5.54 12.78
C TRP A 162 7.26 -6.46 11.79
N GLY A 163 7.76 -7.62 12.26
CA GLY A 163 8.36 -8.64 11.41
C GLY A 163 7.39 -9.15 10.34
N LEU A 164 6.16 -9.50 10.72
CA LEU A 164 5.11 -9.95 9.80
C LEU A 164 4.75 -8.87 8.78
N ALA A 165 4.56 -7.63 9.21
CA ALA A 165 4.24 -6.52 8.32
C ALA A 165 5.34 -6.32 7.27
N ILE A 166 6.62 -6.37 7.67
CA ILE A 166 7.77 -6.24 6.75
C ILE A 166 7.86 -7.43 5.80
N VAL A 167 7.74 -8.66 6.31
CA VAL A 167 7.83 -9.88 5.49
C VAL A 167 6.72 -9.92 4.45
N ILE A 168 5.46 -9.70 4.87
CA ILE A 168 4.32 -9.68 3.97
C ILE A 168 4.45 -8.52 2.97
N TYR A 169 4.95 -7.37 3.40
CA TYR A 169 5.23 -6.24 2.51
C TYR A 169 6.25 -6.60 1.42
N VAL A 170 7.37 -7.22 1.78
CA VAL A 170 8.40 -7.62 0.82
C VAL A 170 7.84 -8.64 -0.18
N ILE A 171 7.07 -9.62 0.30
CA ILE A 171 6.40 -10.60 -0.56
C ILE A 171 5.43 -9.89 -1.53
N ALA A 172 4.60 -8.99 -1.02
CA ALA A 172 3.65 -8.22 -1.84
C ALA A 172 4.36 -7.34 -2.87
N ALA A 173 5.45 -6.68 -2.48
CA ALA A 173 6.25 -5.82 -3.36
C ALA A 173 6.86 -6.63 -4.52
N VAL A 174 7.45 -7.79 -4.23
CA VAL A 174 7.97 -8.71 -5.24
C VAL A 174 6.86 -9.24 -6.12
N LEU A 175 5.72 -9.63 -5.54
CA LEU A 175 4.58 -10.17 -6.29
C LEU A 175 4.00 -9.15 -7.27
N ILE A 176 3.82 -7.89 -6.86
CA ILE A 176 3.42 -6.80 -7.76
C ILE A 176 4.39 -6.69 -8.91
N GLU A 177 5.70 -6.67 -8.63
CA GLU A 177 6.69 -6.49 -9.68
C GLU A 177 6.70 -7.67 -10.66
N VAL A 178 6.66 -8.90 -10.17
CA VAL A 178 6.62 -10.10 -11.01
C VAL A 178 5.35 -10.15 -11.86
N VAL A 179 4.18 -9.87 -11.28
CA VAL A 179 2.89 -9.97 -11.98
C VAL A 179 2.71 -8.82 -12.97
N SER A 180 3.13 -7.60 -12.62
CA SER A 180 3.05 -6.43 -13.51
C SER A 180 4.02 -6.50 -14.70
N HIS A 181 5.17 -7.17 -14.55
CA HIS A 181 6.14 -7.32 -15.63
C HIS A 181 5.88 -8.55 -16.52
N ARG A 182 5.09 -9.52 -16.08
CA ARG A 182 4.62 -10.60 -16.96
C ARG A 182 3.64 -10.02 -17.97
N ARG A 183 3.88 -10.30 -19.27
CA ARG A 183 2.97 -9.88 -20.34
C ARG A 183 1.57 -10.47 -20.09
N ASN A 184 0.67 -9.58 -19.69
CA ASN A 184 -0.77 -9.67 -19.92
C ASN A 184 -1.55 -10.72 -19.08
N PRO A 185 -1.46 -10.73 -17.73
CA PRO A 185 -2.36 -11.55 -16.91
C PRO A 185 -3.84 -11.16 -17.08
N LEU A 186 -4.12 -9.91 -17.45
CA LEU A 186 -5.47 -9.38 -17.66
C LEU A 186 -5.90 -9.40 -19.14
N ALA A 187 -5.08 -9.94 -20.06
CA ALA A 187 -5.40 -10.00 -21.49
C ALA A 187 -6.78 -10.62 -21.76
N GLY A 188 -7.06 -11.72 -21.05
CA GLY A 188 -8.31 -12.46 -21.17
C GLY A 188 -9.52 -11.63 -20.74
N LEU A 189 -9.39 -10.86 -19.66
CA LEU A 189 -10.45 -9.97 -19.19
C LEU A 189 -10.72 -8.84 -20.19
N TRP A 190 -9.67 -8.31 -20.83
CA TRP A 190 -9.83 -7.27 -21.85
C TRP A 190 -10.41 -7.76 -23.17
N LEU A 191 -10.28 -9.06 -23.47
CA LEU A 191 -10.95 -9.67 -24.63
C LEU A 191 -12.47 -9.74 -24.42
N LEU A 192 -12.92 -9.94 -23.19
CA LEU A 192 -14.34 -9.97 -22.83
C LEU A 192 -15.00 -8.59 -22.86
N SER A 193 -14.22 -7.51 -22.73
CA SER A 193 -14.73 -6.14 -22.76
C SER A 193 -14.71 -5.48 -24.14
N LYS A 194 -14.32 -6.20 -25.21
CA LYS A 194 -14.43 -5.67 -26.57
C LYS A 194 -15.91 -5.67 -26.98
N PRO A 195 -16.47 -4.55 -27.44
CA PRO A 195 -17.80 -4.56 -28.02
C PRO A 195 -17.79 -5.50 -29.23
N GLN A 196 -18.75 -6.43 -29.26
CA GLN A 196 -18.99 -7.32 -30.40
C GLN A 196 -19.47 -6.54 -31.61
#